data_AF-A0AAE1UJJ6-F1
#
_entry.id   AF-A0AAE1UJJ6-F1
#
_cell.length_a   1.000
_cell.length_b   1.000
_cell.length_c   1.000
_cell.angle_alpha   90.00
_cell.angle_beta   90.00
_cell.angle_gamma   90.00
#
_symmetry.space_group_name_H-M   'P 1'
#
loop_
_entity.id
_entity.type
_entity.pdbx_description
1 polymer ?
#
loop_
_entity_poly.entity_id
_entity_poly.type
_entity_poly.pdbx_seq_one_letter_code
_entity_poly.pdbx_strand_id
1 'polypeptide(L)'
;MENREEALLNNGALLSAIYLDPRFQCLLKQPQKIVAQQHLYELWRRMIIVETDKETSNSKEMKDAVPSETENKKHCLRAEKSASIDVIDQLLIASDKNNEEGGERVRTVRDDIRQAVKNFDNCKRVDRNEEIFKWWQYHPHQNLKRLAEVAMALPVSQVSVERTFSGLRYILDELRLGLKEDIVESIMFLRCNT
;
A
#
# COMPACT_ATOMS: atom_id res chain seq x y z
N MET A 1 -10.66 -26.44 16.99
CA MET A 1 -9.87 -26.02 15.81
C MET A 1 -10.76 -25.35 14.77
N GLU A 2 -11.95 -25.91 14.51
CA GLU A 2 -12.94 -25.41 13.54
C GLU A 2 -13.28 -23.91 13.67
N ASN A 3 -13.60 -23.42 14.88
CA ASN A 3 -13.92 -21.99 15.08
C ASN A 3 -12.79 -21.02 14.69
N ARG A 4 -11.54 -21.47 14.77
CA ARG A 4 -10.37 -20.63 14.45
C ARG A 4 -10.07 -20.66 12.96
N GLU A 5 -10.27 -21.80 12.30
CA GLU A 5 -10.14 -21.93 10.85
C GLU A 5 -11.16 -21.06 10.12
N GLU A 6 -12.43 -21.10 10.55
CA GLU A 6 -13.48 -20.23 9.98
C GLU A 6 -13.17 -18.75 10.17
N ALA A 7 -12.69 -18.35 11.35
CA ALA A 7 -12.29 -16.97 11.61
C ALA A 7 -11.10 -16.52 10.73
N LEU A 8 -10.13 -17.40 10.49
CA LEU A 8 -9.00 -17.12 9.60
C LEU A 8 -9.44 -17.01 8.14
N LEU A 9 -10.32 -17.90 7.68
CA LEU A 9 -10.87 -17.89 6.32
C LEU A 9 -11.86 -16.75 6.07
N ASN A 10 -12.27 -16.02 7.10
CA ASN A 10 -13.03 -14.76 6.99
C ASN A 10 -12.12 -13.52 6.88
N ASN A 11 -10.80 -13.67 6.99
CA ASN A 11 -9.87 -12.56 6.87
C ASN A 11 -9.51 -12.28 5.40
N GLY A 12 -9.96 -11.13 4.88
CA GLY A 12 -9.70 -10.72 3.50
C GLY A 12 -8.22 -10.62 3.12
N ALA A 13 -7.34 -10.27 4.07
CA ALA A 13 -5.90 -10.20 3.83
C ALA A 13 -5.28 -11.59 3.66
N LEU A 14 -5.70 -12.57 4.48
CA LEU A 14 -5.27 -13.96 4.33
C LEU A 14 -5.79 -14.56 3.02
N LEU A 15 -7.07 -14.34 2.71
CA LEU A 15 -7.66 -14.80 1.44
C LEU A 15 -6.95 -14.20 0.23
N SER A 16 -6.55 -12.92 0.30
CA SER A 16 -5.77 -12.25 -0.75
C SER A 16 -4.40 -12.89 -0.95
N ALA A 17 -3.69 -13.21 0.14
CA ALA A 17 -2.39 -13.88 0.07
C ALA A 17 -2.51 -15.29 -0.51
N ILE A 18 -3.52 -16.07 -0.09
CA ILE A 18 -3.79 -17.40 -0.64
C ILE A 18 -4.19 -17.32 -2.12
N TYR A 19 -4.97 -16.30 -2.51
CA TYR A 19 -5.37 -16.09 -3.89
C TYR A 19 -4.18 -15.86 -4.81
N LEU A 20 -3.18 -15.09 -4.35
CA LEU A 20 -1.95 -14.82 -5.10
C LEU A 20 -0.88 -15.93 -4.99
N ASP A 21 -1.14 -17.01 -4.25
CA ASP A 21 -0.26 -18.18 -4.26
C ASP A 21 -0.77 -19.21 -5.30
N PRO A 22 -0.16 -19.34 -6.48
CA PRO A 22 -0.57 -20.29 -7.52
C PRO A 22 -0.55 -21.76 -7.07
N ARG A 23 0.10 -22.11 -5.95
CA ARG A 23 0.09 -23.47 -5.40
C ARG A 23 -1.19 -23.78 -4.63
N PHE A 24 -1.78 -22.75 -4.01
CA PHE A 24 -2.89 -22.86 -3.05
C PHE A 24 -4.17 -22.15 -3.47
N GLN A 25 -4.16 -21.41 -4.59
CA GLN A 25 -5.34 -20.74 -5.14
C GLN A 25 -6.54 -21.70 -5.35
N CYS A 26 -6.29 -22.98 -5.62
CA CYS A 26 -7.32 -24.01 -5.77
C CYS A 26 -8.11 -24.32 -4.49
N LEU A 27 -7.60 -23.92 -3.32
CA LEU A 27 -8.27 -24.11 -2.03
C LEU A 27 -9.43 -23.13 -1.82
N LEU A 28 -9.45 -22.01 -2.57
CA LEU A 28 -10.46 -20.98 -2.42
C LEU A 28 -11.72 -21.31 -3.19
N LYS A 29 -12.87 -21.23 -2.50
CA LYS A 29 -14.19 -21.26 -3.12
C LYS A 29 -14.47 -19.95 -3.85
N GLN A 30 -15.38 -19.97 -4.83
CA GLN A 30 -15.78 -18.77 -5.57
C GLN A 30 -16.15 -17.54 -4.72
N PRO A 31 -16.96 -17.64 -3.64
CA PRO A 31 -17.23 -16.48 -2.80
C PRO A 31 -15.96 -15.92 -2.13
N GLN A 32 -15.04 -16.78 -1.71
CA GLN A 32 -13.77 -16.37 -1.10
C GLN A 32 -12.84 -15.70 -2.10
N LYS A 33 -12.83 -16.17 -3.36
CA LYS A 33 -12.09 -15.52 -4.46
C LYS A 33 -12.60 -14.09 -4.71
N ILE A 34 -13.91 -13.87 -4.68
CA ILE A 34 -14.49 -12.53 -4.84
C ILE A 34 -14.02 -11.60 -3.71
N VAL A 35 -14.08 -12.05 -2.46
CA VAL A 35 -13.62 -11.28 -1.30
C VAL A 35 -12.12 -10.98 -1.40
N ALA A 36 -11.31 -11.97 -1.80
CA ALA A 36 -9.88 -11.78 -2.04
C ALA A 36 -9.61 -10.71 -3.10
N GLN A 37 -10.27 -10.79 -4.27
CA GLN A 37 -10.13 -9.81 -5.34
C GLN A 37 -10.51 -8.40 -4.89
N GLN A 38 -11.63 -8.25 -4.18
CA GLN A 38 -12.07 -6.96 -3.65
C GLN A 38 -11.02 -6.36 -2.69
N HIS A 39 -10.49 -7.18 -1.78
CA HIS A 39 -9.46 -6.76 -0.85
C HIS A 39 -8.15 -6.40 -1.57
N LEU A 40 -7.77 -7.12 -2.63
CA LEU A 40 -6.62 -6.81 -3.48
C LEU A 40 -6.77 -5.46 -4.20
N TYR A 41 -7.97 -5.14 -4.71
CA TYR A 41 -8.20 -3.84 -5.34
C TYR A 41 -8.10 -2.68 -4.35
N GLU A 42 -8.60 -2.87 -3.13
CA GLU A 42 -8.49 -1.88 -2.06
C GLU A 42 -7.03 -1.72 -1.60
N LEU A 43 -6.30 -2.83 -1.44
CA LEU A 43 -4.87 -2.80 -1.11
C LEU A 43 -4.07 -2.03 -2.16
N TRP A 44 -4.29 -2.31 -3.44
CA TRP A 44 -3.65 -1.60 -4.54
C TRP A 44 -3.97 -0.10 -4.54
N ARG A 45 -5.23 0.28 -4.30
CA ARG A 45 -5.64 1.68 -4.16
C ARG A 45 -4.86 2.38 -3.05
N ARG A 46 -4.69 1.73 -1.90
CA ARG A 46 -3.92 2.28 -0.77
C ARG A 46 -2.44 2.43 -1.09
N MET A 47 -1.84 1.46 -1.79
CA MET A 47 -0.45 1.54 -2.22
C MET A 47 -0.19 2.76 -3.10
N ILE A 48 -1.05 3.02 -4.09
CA ILE A 48 -0.93 4.20 -4.95
C ILE A 48 -1.01 5.50 -4.15
N ILE A 49 -1.97 5.62 -3.22
CA ILE A 49 -2.14 6.84 -2.39
C ILE A 49 -0.87 7.11 -1.57
N VAL A 50 -0.33 6.09 -0.91
CA VAL A 50 0.90 6.22 -0.11
C VAL A 50 2.11 6.60 -0.96
N GLU A 51 2.15 6.17 -2.23
CA GLU A 51 3.21 6.54 -3.16
C GLU A 51 3.08 8.00 -3.63
N THR A 52 1.87 8.45 -3.96
CA THR A 52 1.63 9.84 -4.36
C THR A 52 1.91 10.84 -3.22
N ASP A 53 1.63 10.44 -1.98
CA ASP A 53 1.91 11.27 -0.80
C ASP A 53 3.42 11.46 -0.59
N LYS A 54 4.22 10.41 -0.81
CA LYS A 54 5.69 10.47 -0.71
C LYS A 54 6.32 11.40 -1.75
N GLU A 55 5.80 11.39 -2.98
CA GLU A 55 6.26 12.30 -4.05
C GLU A 55 5.93 13.76 -3.72
N THR A 56 4.78 14.01 -3.08
CA THR A 56 4.34 15.35 -2.67
C THR A 56 5.19 15.90 -1.53
N SER A 57 5.56 15.09 -0.54
CA SER A 57 6.43 15.50 0.58
C SER A 57 7.87 15.79 0.17
N ASN A 58 8.43 15.05 -0.79
CA ASN A 58 9.80 15.26 -1.27
C ASN A 58 10.01 16.56 -2.07
N SER A 59 8.93 17.25 -2.47
CA SER A 59 9.01 18.50 -3.23
C SER A 59 8.99 19.78 -2.37
N LYS A 60 8.76 19.68 -1.06
CA LYS A 60 8.61 20.83 -0.16
C LYS A 60 9.82 21.17 0.72
N GLU A 61 10.90 20.40 0.69
CA GLU A 61 12.12 20.68 1.45
C GLU A 61 13.27 21.16 0.55
N MET A 62 13.17 22.39 0.03
CA MET A 62 14.33 23.26 -0.24
C MET A 62 13.84 24.65 -0.66
N LYS A 63 13.91 25.65 0.24
CA LYS A 63 14.24 27.06 -0.03
C LYS A 63 14.06 27.90 1.25
N ASP A 64 15.13 27.93 2.06
CA ASP A 64 15.40 29.06 2.94
C ASP A 64 15.95 30.24 2.11
N ALA A 65 15.29 31.40 2.18
CA ALA A 65 15.89 32.75 2.23
C ALA A 65 14.81 33.86 2.08
N VAL A 66 14.45 34.46 3.22
CA VAL A 66 14.37 35.91 3.56
C VAL A 66 13.70 36.92 2.59
N PRO A 67 12.90 37.89 3.12
CA PRO A 67 11.88 38.63 2.36
C PRO A 67 12.38 39.95 1.78
N SER A 68 11.75 40.42 0.68
CA SER A 68 11.83 41.82 0.29
C SER A 68 10.47 42.31 -0.22
N GLU A 69 10.01 43.38 0.43
CA GLU A 69 8.86 44.21 0.12
C GLU A 69 8.97 44.82 -1.30
N THR A 70 7.86 45.15 -1.95
CA THR A 70 7.44 46.53 -2.30
C THR A 70 6.30 46.51 -3.32
N GLU A 71 5.32 47.37 -3.06
CA GLU A 71 4.08 47.68 -3.77
C GLU A 71 4.25 48.12 -5.24
N ASN A 72 3.25 47.86 -6.09
CA ASN A 72 2.52 48.93 -6.79
C ASN A 72 1.34 48.45 -7.67
N LYS A 73 0.17 49.02 -7.40
CA LYS A 73 -1.00 49.07 -8.30
C LYS A 73 -0.68 49.88 -9.55
N LYS A 74 -1.22 49.50 -10.72
CA LYS A 74 -1.82 50.43 -11.70
C LYS A 74 -2.70 49.69 -12.72
N HIS A 75 -3.86 50.31 -12.90
CA HIS A 75 -5.04 49.94 -13.65
C HIS A 75 -4.82 50.05 -15.17
N CYS A 76 -5.52 49.27 -16.00
CA CYS A 76 -6.31 49.83 -17.11
C CYS A 76 -7.22 48.79 -17.80
N LEU A 77 -8.42 49.26 -18.10
CA LEU A 77 -9.60 48.56 -18.58
C LEU A 77 -9.57 48.35 -20.11
N ARG A 78 -10.14 47.23 -20.59
CA ARG A 78 -10.94 47.22 -21.83
C ARG A 78 -12.01 46.14 -21.76
N ALA A 79 -13.26 46.56 -21.92
CA ALA A 79 -14.45 45.73 -21.91
C ALA A 79 -14.59 44.91 -23.20
N GLU A 80 -15.15 43.70 -23.09
CA GLU A 80 -16.34 43.28 -23.85
C GLU A 80 -16.92 41.98 -23.29
N LYS A 81 -18.24 41.84 -23.45
CA LYS A 81 -19.20 41.01 -22.69
C LYS A 81 -19.04 39.50 -22.93
N SER A 82 -19.14 38.70 -21.88
CA SER A 82 -19.93 37.45 -21.86
C SER A 82 -19.91 36.79 -20.48
N ALA A 83 -21.10 36.34 -20.03
CA ALA A 83 -21.42 35.51 -18.87
C ALA A 83 -20.43 35.54 -17.69
N SER A 84 -20.82 36.21 -16.60
CA SER A 84 -20.19 36.09 -15.29
C SER A 84 -20.27 34.64 -14.81
N ILE A 85 -19.27 33.85 -15.19
CA ILE A 85 -18.91 32.60 -14.53
C ILE A 85 -18.34 33.02 -13.18
N ASP A 86 -18.98 32.59 -12.10
CA ASP A 86 -18.56 32.93 -10.75
C ASP A 86 -17.11 32.51 -10.55
N VAL A 87 -16.36 33.28 -9.76
CA VAL A 87 -14.96 32.96 -9.40
C VAL A 87 -14.88 31.54 -8.79
N ILE A 88 -15.98 31.10 -8.16
CA ILE A 88 -16.18 29.75 -7.63
C ILE A 88 -16.27 28.70 -8.76
N ASP A 89 -16.97 28.97 -9.85
CA ASP A 89 -17.05 28.07 -11.00
C ASP A 89 -15.71 27.97 -11.75
N GLN A 90 -14.96 29.07 -11.85
CA GLN A 90 -13.59 29.02 -12.38
C GLN A 90 -12.66 28.18 -11.49
N LEU A 91 -12.85 28.22 -10.16
CA LEU A 91 -12.09 27.40 -9.22
C LEU A 91 -12.47 25.91 -9.32
N LEU A 92 -13.77 25.60 -9.49
CA LEU A 92 -14.28 24.24 -9.67
C LEU A 92 -13.79 23.62 -10.98
N ILE A 93 -13.82 24.37 -12.09
CA ILE A 93 -13.30 23.93 -13.39
C ILE A 93 -11.77 23.72 -13.32
N ALA A 94 -11.04 24.56 -12.57
CA ALA A 94 -9.60 24.36 -12.37
C ALA A 94 -9.30 23.13 -11.50
N SER A 95 -10.15 22.83 -10.50
CA SER A 95 -10.02 21.60 -9.71
C SER A 95 -10.39 20.33 -10.49
N ASP A 96 -11.38 20.39 -11.39
CA ASP A 96 -11.74 19.26 -12.26
C ASP A 96 -10.65 19.00 -13.31
N LYS A 97 -10.06 20.03 -13.91
CA LYS A 97 -8.93 19.88 -14.86
C LYS A 97 -7.67 19.30 -14.20
N ASN A 98 -7.37 19.68 -12.95
CA ASN A 98 -6.29 19.07 -12.19
C ASN A 98 -6.59 17.60 -11.80
N ASN A 99 -7.86 17.22 -11.74
CA ASN A 99 -8.30 15.86 -11.43
C ASN A 99 -8.39 14.97 -12.68
N GLU A 100 -8.49 15.54 -13.88
CA GLU A 100 -8.54 14.79 -15.14
C GLU A 100 -7.14 14.31 -15.57
N GLU A 101 -6.09 15.15 -15.49
CA GLU A 101 -4.73 14.74 -15.88
C GLU A 101 -4.08 13.74 -14.89
N GLY A 102 -4.40 13.84 -13.59
CA GLY A 102 -4.03 12.85 -12.57
C GLY A 102 -4.99 11.64 -12.53
N GLY A 103 -6.27 11.86 -12.82
CA GLY A 103 -7.33 10.86 -12.75
C GLY A 103 -7.30 9.88 -13.91
N GLU A 104 -6.91 10.27 -15.12
CA GLU A 104 -6.82 9.37 -16.27
C GLU A 104 -5.70 8.33 -16.11
N ARG A 105 -4.51 8.74 -15.64
CA ARG A 105 -3.41 7.81 -15.31
C ARG A 105 -3.80 6.87 -14.17
N VAL A 106 -4.45 7.38 -13.13
CA VAL A 106 -4.89 6.55 -12.00
C VAL A 106 -6.04 5.61 -12.41
N ARG A 107 -6.95 6.02 -13.30
CA ARG A 107 -8.03 5.17 -13.85
C ARG A 107 -7.48 4.07 -14.75
N THR A 108 -6.59 4.39 -15.69
CA THR A 108 -5.94 3.40 -16.57
C THR A 108 -5.15 2.36 -15.80
N VAL A 109 -4.37 2.76 -14.78
CA VAL A 109 -3.64 1.82 -13.91
C VAL A 109 -4.60 0.98 -13.04
N ARG A 110 -5.75 1.54 -12.62
CA ARG A 110 -6.78 0.80 -11.88
C ARG A 110 -7.49 -0.25 -12.74
N ASP A 111 -7.72 0.05 -14.00
CA ASP A 111 -8.37 -0.89 -14.92
C ASP A 111 -7.39 -1.99 -15.35
N ASP A 112 -6.10 -1.67 -15.52
CA ASP A 112 -5.01 -2.64 -15.77
C ASP A 112 -4.90 -3.68 -14.64
N ILE A 113 -4.85 -3.26 -13.36
CA ILE A 113 -4.72 -4.23 -12.26
C ILE A 113 -5.96 -5.13 -12.12
N ARG A 114 -7.16 -4.60 -12.39
CA ARG A 114 -8.40 -5.38 -12.35
C ARG A 114 -8.39 -6.47 -13.41
N GLN A 115 -7.90 -6.15 -14.60
CA GLN A 115 -7.75 -7.12 -15.66
C GLN A 115 -6.65 -8.14 -15.32
N ALA A 116 -5.51 -7.70 -14.80
CA ALA A 116 -4.42 -8.59 -14.40
C ALA A 116 -4.84 -9.60 -13.31
N VAL A 117 -5.54 -9.16 -12.26
CA VAL A 117 -6.03 -10.03 -11.18
C VAL A 117 -7.07 -11.03 -11.69
N LYS A 118 -7.93 -10.64 -12.65
CA LYS A 118 -8.88 -11.54 -13.30
C LYS A 118 -8.18 -12.57 -14.18
N ASN A 119 -7.18 -12.15 -14.96
CA ASN A 119 -6.39 -13.04 -15.80
C ASN A 119 -5.64 -14.08 -14.95
N PHE A 120 -5.27 -13.73 -13.72
CA PHE A 120 -4.62 -14.61 -12.77
C PHE A 120 -5.54 -15.71 -12.19
N ASP A 121 -6.87 -15.56 -12.22
CA ASP A 121 -7.81 -16.51 -11.57
C ASP A 121 -7.72 -17.96 -12.12
N ASN A 122 -7.19 -18.11 -13.33
CA ASN A 122 -7.02 -19.37 -14.05
C ASN A 122 -5.54 -19.75 -14.27
N CYS A 123 -4.63 -19.26 -13.42
CA CYS A 123 -3.21 -19.59 -13.55
C CYS A 123 -2.99 -21.11 -13.40
N LYS A 124 -2.03 -21.66 -14.15
CA LYS A 124 -1.65 -23.07 -14.00
C LYS A 124 -1.00 -23.26 -12.63
N ARG A 125 -1.49 -24.25 -11.88
CA ARG A 125 -0.95 -24.60 -10.58
C ARG A 125 0.54 -24.96 -10.71
N VAL A 126 1.34 -24.31 -9.87
CA VAL A 126 2.78 -24.55 -9.75
C VAL A 126 3.04 -25.69 -8.76
N ASP A 127 4.19 -26.35 -8.86
CA ASP A 127 4.57 -27.40 -7.92
C ASP A 127 4.65 -26.88 -6.47
N ARG A 128 4.37 -27.76 -5.51
CA ARG A 128 4.35 -27.39 -4.09
C ARG A 128 5.72 -26.91 -3.59
N ASN A 129 6.80 -27.48 -4.11
CA ASN A 129 8.15 -27.21 -3.63
C ASN A 129 8.80 -25.98 -4.27
N GLU A 130 8.12 -25.36 -5.24
CA GLU A 130 8.62 -24.15 -5.88
C GLU A 130 8.66 -22.97 -4.88
N GLU A 131 9.73 -22.18 -4.98
CA GLU A 131 9.88 -20.97 -4.20
C GLU A 131 9.00 -19.84 -4.76
N ILE A 132 7.93 -19.52 -4.03
CA ILE A 132 6.91 -18.59 -4.52
C ILE A 132 7.43 -17.18 -4.81
N PHE A 133 8.38 -16.70 -4.02
CA PHE A 133 8.98 -15.38 -4.24
C PHE A 133 9.86 -15.37 -5.50
N LYS A 134 10.60 -16.45 -5.79
CA LYS A 134 11.32 -16.59 -7.08
C LYS A 134 10.34 -16.64 -8.25
N TRP A 135 9.24 -17.37 -8.10
CA TRP A 135 8.20 -17.41 -9.13
C TRP A 135 7.65 -16.02 -9.46
N TRP A 136 7.31 -15.23 -8.43
CA TRP A 136 6.86 -13.84 -8.61
C TRP A 136 7.96 -12.92 -9.16
N GLN A 137 9.23 -13.18 -8.89
CA GLN A 137 10.34 -12.39 -9.44
C GLN A 137 10.41 -12.45 -10.97
N TYR A 138 10.15 -13.63 -11.55
CA TYR A 138 10.16 -13.87 -13.00
C TYR A 138 8.81 -13.56 -13.68
N HIS A 139 7.79 -13.15 -12.91
CA HIS A 139 6.45 -12.90 -13.45
C HIS A 139 6.43 -11.63 -14.32
N PRO A 140 5.78 -11.63 -15.50
CA PRO A 140 5.83 -10.51 -16.45
C PRO A 140 5.08 -9.25 -15.98
N HIS A 141 4.03 -9.40 -15.17
CA HIS A 141 3.23 -8.28 -14.69
C HIS A 141 3.84 -7.63 -13.44
N GLN A 142 4.49 -6.47 -13.62
CA GLN A 142 5.15 -5.73 -12.54
C GLN A 142 4.17 -5.25 -11.45
N ASN A 143 3.01 -4.72 -11.84
CA ASN A 143 1.99 -4.24 -10.89
C ASN A 143 1.45 -5.38 -10.02
N LEU A 144 1.17 -6.52 -10.63
CA LEU A 144 0.67 -7.70 -9.92
C LEU A 144 1.75 -8.30 -9.01
N LYS A 145 3.01 -8.35 -9.46
CA LYS A 145 4.15 -8.75 -8.64
C LYS A 145 4.27 -7.88 -7.39
N ARG A 146 4.23 -6.56 -7.55
CA ARG A 146 4.32 -5.61 -6.43
C ARG A 146 3.18 -5.79 -5.44
N LEU A 147 1.96 -6.00 -5.95
CA LEU A 147 0.79 -6.31 -5.12
C LEU A 147 0.97 -7.63 -4.36
N ALA A 148 1.53 -8.65 -5.00
CA ALA A 148 1.80 -9.95 -4.40
C ALA A 148 2.87 -9.89 -3.30
N GLU A 149 3.95 -9.14 -3.52
CA GLU A 149 4.97 -8.90 -2.51
C GLU A 149 4.37 -8.30 -1.23
N VAL A 150 3.51 -7.30 -1.35
CA VAL A 150 2.87 -6.67 -0.18
C VAL A 150 1.83 -7.58 0.47
N ALA A 151 0.97 -8.23 -0.32
CA ALA A 151 -0.08 -9.10 0.23
C ALA A 151 0.51 -10.32 0.94
N MET A 152 1.58 -10.92 0.43
CA MET A 152 2.23 -12.09 1.02
C MET A 152 3.24 -11.75 2.12
N ALA A 153 3.63 -10.48 2.28
CA ALA A 153 4.47 -10.05 3.40
C ALA A 153 3.72 -10.09 4.75
N LEU A 154 2.40 -10.27 4.75
CA LEU A 154 1.60 -10.34 5.95
C LEU A 154 1.97 -11.60 6.79
N PRO A 155 2.47 -11.44 8.03
CA PRO A 155 2.70 -12.57 8.90
C PRO A 155 1.35 -13.18 9.31
N VAL A 156 1.14 -14.46 9.01
CA VAL A 156 -0.12 -15.17 9.31
C VAL A 156 -0.19 -15.60 10.79
N SER A 157 0.92 -15.50 11.53
CA SER A 157 0.97 -15.84 12.96
C SER A 157 1.88 -14.92 13.76
N GLN A 158 1.57 -14.76 15.05
CA GLN A 158 2.38 -14.00 16.02
C GLN A 158 3.62 -14.77 16.50
N VAL A 159 3.78 -16.04 16.11
CA VAL A 159 4.86 -16.91 16.63
C VAL A 159 6.25 -16.36 16.31
N SER A 160 6.40 -15.61 15.21
CA SER A 160 7.67 -14.96 14.85
C SER A 160 8.15 -13.98 15.92
N VAL A 161 7.26 -13.16 16.48
CA VAL A 161 7.61 -12.21 17.54
C VAL A 161 7.67 -12.90 18.91
N GLU A 162 6.88 -13.94 19.16
CA GLU A 162 6.93 -14.71 20.41
C GLU A 162 8.28 -15.37 20.66
N ARG A 163 8.94 -15.86 19.61
CA ARG A 163 10.30 -16.40 19.73
C ARG A 163 11.29 -15.32 20.17
N THR A 164 11.17 -14.11 19.61
CA THR A 164 12.00 -12.96 19.98
C THR A 164 11.72 -12.51 21.42
N PHE A 165 10.44 -12.44 21.83
CA PHE A 165 10.04 -12.12 23.20
C PHE A 165 10.44 -13.19 24.21
N SER A 166 10.44 -14.47 23.84
CA SER A 166 10.97 -15.53 24.70
C SER A 166 12.46 -15.32 24.99
N GLY A 167 13.22 -14.85 23.98
CA GLY A 167 14.61 -14.45 24.14
C GLY A 167 14.80 -13.20 25.00
N LEU A 168 13.79 -12.33 25.10
CA LEU A 168 13.81 -11.12 25.93
C LEU A 168 13.80 -11.45 27.43
N ARG A 169 13.30 -12.63 27.82
CA ARG A 169 13.36 -13.12 29.21
C ARG A 169 14.79 -13.09 29.78
N TYR A 170 15.81 -13.37 28.96
CA TYR A 170 17.21 -13.34 29.40
C TYR A 170 17.77 -11.91 29.57
N ILE A 171 17.08 -10.91 29.04
CA ILE A 171 17.46 -9.50 29.09
C ILE A 171 16.73 -8.80 30.25
N LEU A 172 15.45 -9.12 30.46
CA LEU A 172 14.58 -8.51 31.48
C LEU A 172 14.51 -9.30 32.81
N ASP A 173 15.50 -10.16 33.08
CA ASP A 173 15.53 -10.99 34.29
C ASP A 173 15.56 -10.13 35.58
N GLU A 174 15.21 -10.69 36.74
CA GLU A 174 15.03 -9.92 38.00
C GLU A 174 16.25 -9.07 38.39
N LEU A 175 17.46 -9.49 38.00
CA LEU A 175 18.73 -8.78 38.23
C LEU A 175 19.03 -7.67 37.19
N ARG A 176 18.27 -7.59 36.09
CA ARG A 176 18.47 -6.71 34.93
C ARG A 176 17.29 -5.78 34.64
N LEU A 177 16.29 -5.75 35.52
CA LEU A 177 15.09 -4.87 35.47
C LEU A 177 15.39 -3.36 35.46
N GLY A 178 16.67 -2.94 35.48
CA GLY A 178 17.10 -1.53 35.41
C GLY A 178 17.39 -0.99 34.01
N LEU A 179 17.18 -1.77 32.94
CA LEU A 179 17.39 -1.30 31.58
C LEU A 179 16.29 -0.31 31.17
N LYS A 180 16.70 0.85 30.63
CA LYS A 180 15.78 1.82 30.04
C LYS A 180 15.16 1.26 28.75
N GLU A 181 13.94 1.70 28.45
CA GLU A 181 13.17 1.29 27.27
C GLU A 181 13.97 1.41 25.97
N ASP A 182 14.64 2.55 25.75
CA ASP A 182 15.44 2.81 24.54
C ASP A 182 16.57 1.78 24.32
N ILE A 183 17.17 1.29 25.42
CA ILE A 183 18.24 0.30 25.36
C ILE A 183 17.67 -1.06 25.01
N VAL A 184 16.50 -1.40 25.58
CA VAL A 184 15.79 -2.65 25.26
C VAL A 184 15.37 -2.66 23.79
N GLU A 185 14.84 -1.55 23.28
CA GLU A 185 14.50 -1.39 21.87
C GLU A 185 15.74 -1.54 20.98
N SER A 186 16.85 -0.88 21.33
CA SER A 186 18.11 -0.99 20.58
C SER A 186 18.64 -2.42 20.53
N ILE A 187 18.56 -3.16 21.64
CA ILE A 187 18.97 -4.56 21.70
C ILE A 187 18.06 -5.42 20.83
N MET A 188 16.75 -5.21 20.87
CA MET A 188 15.78 -5.95 20.06
C MET A 188 15.98 -5.65 18.56
N PHE A 189 16.19 -4.39 18.22
CA PHE A 189 16.51 -3.97 16.86
C PHE A 189 17.78 -4.67 16.35
N LEU A 190 18.86 -4.67 17.13
CA LEU A 190 20.10 -5.32 16.74
C LEU A 190 19.90 -6.83 16.55
N ARG A 191 19.25 -7.52 17.49
CA ARG A 191 19.01 -8.98 17.40
C ARG A 191 18.11 -9.38 16.23
N CYS A 192 17.16 -8.54 15.81
CA CYS A 192 16.31 -8.82 14.67
C CYS A 192 17.02 -8.63 13.31
N ASN A 193 18.20 -8.00 13.30
CA ASN A 193 18.95 -7.66 12.08
C ASN A 193 20.33 -8.36 11.96
N THR A 194 20.73 -9.17 12.93
CA THR A 194 21.95 -9.99 12.93
C THR A 194 21.64 -11.46 12.67
#